data_AF-A0A1H4G421-F1
#
_entry.id   AF-A0A1H4G421-F1
#
_cell.length_a   1.000
_cell.length_b   1.000
_cell.length_c   1.000
_cell.angle_alpha   90.00
_cell.angle_beta   90.00
_cell.angle_gamma   90.00
#
_symmetry.space_group_name_H-M   'P 1'
#
loop_
_entity.id
_entity.type
_entity.pdbx_description
1 polymer ?
#
loop_
_entity_poly.entity_id
_entity_poly.type
_entity_poly.pdbx_seq_one_letter_code
_entity_poly.pdbx_strand_id
1 'polypeptide(L)'
;MGAGDFDMLCYMRMFCLVVILSAFSGKVLADDIHSMLNNQIIKYLAAFDRCEKAALQRSLPEQAVIDTLMEVDDHTQLSFLLAVSFKARSKCERPELTELSYTILLAKQLDLKPKTLELIESIEGLAYSTEALRFYRIYSELPEAFIIQMEQFEYFKTPFDERAILESIEKTKEGK
;
A
#
# COMPACT_ATOMS: atom_id res chain seq x y z
N MET A 1 50.53 -49.44 7.60
CA MET A 1 49.13 -49.49 8.11
C MET A 1 49.15 -48.88 9.51
N GLY A 2 48.53 -47.76 9.83
CA GLY A 2 47.76 -46.80 9.06
C GLY A 2 47.81 -45.46 9.82
N ALA A 3 48.37 -44.44 9.18
CA ALA A 3 48.35 -43.05 9.65
C ALA A 3 47.22 -42.32 8.91
N GLY A 4 45.98 -42.76 9.13
CA GLY A 4 44.81 -42.28 8.40
C GLY A 4 43.54 -42.05 9.24
N ASP A 5 43.55 -42.38 10.55
CA ASP A 5 42.33 -42.35 11.36
C ASP A 5 42.15 -41.08 12.22
N PHE A 6 43.19 -40.24 12.36
CA PHE A 6 43.10 -39.04 13.21
C PHE A 6 42.52 -37.80 12.49
N ASP A 7 42.67 -37.70 11.17
CA ASP A 7 42.16 -36.54 10.40
C ASP A 7 40.65 -36.62 10.14
N MET A 8 40.07 -37.82 10.03
CA MET A 8 38.65 -37.98 9.70
C MET A 8 37.72 -37.59 10.87
N LEU A 9 38.15 -37.81 12.12
CA LEU A 9 37.41 -37.42 13.33
C LEU A 9 37.38 -35.90 13.57
N CYS A 10 38.42 -35.18 13.12
CA CYS A 10 38.49 -33.71 13.21
C CYS A 10 37.55 -33.06 12.19
N TYR A 11 37.55 -33.56 10.95
CA TYR A 11 36.62 -33.09 9.91
C TYR A 11 35.16 -33.33 10.27
N MET A 12 34.82 -34.48 10.88
CA MET A 12 33.44 -34.81 11.25
C MET A 12 32.91 -33.93 12.40
N ARG A 13 33.77 -33.55 13.37
CA ARG A 13 33.42 -32.58 14.43
C ARG A 13 33.28 -31.15 13.91
N MET A 14 34.12 -30.76 12.96
CA MET A 14 34.08 -29.43 12.33
C MET A 14 32.84 -29.26 11.44
N PHE A 15 32.44 -30.31 10.70
CA PHE A 15 31.20 -30.31 9.91
C PHE A 15 29.93 -30.24 10.77
N CYS A 16 29.87 -30.96 11.90
CA CYS A 16 28.72 -30.87 12.81
C CYS A 16 28.54 -29.49 13.43
N LEU A 17 29.63 -28.78 13.78
CA LEU A 17 29.54 -27.43 14.33
C LEU A 17 29.04 -26.41 13.30
N VAL A 18 29.42 -26.55 12.03
CA VAL A 18 28.97 -25.66 10.95
C VAL A 18 27.49 -25.86 10.62
N VAL A 19 26.99 -27.11 10.65
CA VAL A 19 25.56 -27.42 10.38
C VAL A 19 24.65 -26.97 11.53
N ILE A 20 25.11 -27.00 12.78
CA ILE A 20 24.30 -26.55 13.94
C ILE A 20 24.19 -25.02 13.98
N LEU A 21 25.26 -24.30 13.62
CA LEU A 21 25.27 -22.83 13.60
C LEU A 21 24.39 -22.26 12.48
N SER A 22 24.34 -22.89 11.30
CA SER A 22 23.49 -22.44 10.19
C SER A 22 22.00 -22.64 10.48
N ALA A 23 21.61 -23.73 11.15
CA ALA A 23 20.22 -23.98 11.54
C ALA A 23 19.70 -23.02 12.62
N PHE A 24 20.57 -22.54 13.52
CA PHE A 24 20.21 -21.57 14.55
C PHE A 24 20.05 -20.15 13.98
N SER A 25 20.93 -19.76 13.04
CA SER A 25 20.87 -18.47 12.36
C SER A 25 19.56 -18.28 11.58
N GLY A 26 19.11 -19.32 10.86
CA GLY A 26 17.86 -19.27 10.10
C GLY A 26 16.61 -19.09 10.96
N LYS A 27 16.56 -19.70 12.16
CA LYS A 27 15.41 -19.56 13.08
C LYS A 27 15.33 -18.18 13.73
N VAL A 28 16.47 -17.62 14.15
CA VAL A 28 16.52 -16.26 14.72
C VAL A 28 16.09 -15.25 13.65
N LEU A 29 16.59 -15.38 12.42
CA LEU A 29 16.20 -14.52 11.31
C LEU A 29 14.71 -14.64 10.95
N ALA A 30 14.13 -15.85 11.01
CA ALA A 30 12.71 -16.08 10.75
C ALA A 30 11.79 -15.55 11.88
N ASP A 31 12.25 -15.47 13.12
CA ASP A 31 11.48 -14.86 14.21
C ASP A 31 11.57 -13.33 14.16
N ASP A 32 12.74 -12.78 13.83
CA ASP A 32 12.93 -11.35 13.59
C ASP A 32 12.08 -10.85 12.42
N ILE A 33 11.98 -11.62 11.32
CA ILE A 33 11.15 -11.23 10.17
C ILE A 33 9.65 -11.22 10.51
N HIS A 34 9.19 -12.14 11.38
CA HIS A 34 7.79 -12.16 11.81
C HIS A 34 7.43 -10.92 12.63
N SER A 35 8.31 -10.54 13.58
CA SER A 35 8.16 -9.32 14.37
C SER A 35 8.17 -8.07 13.49
N MET A 36 9.12 -8.00 12.56
CA MET A 36 9.23 -6.87 11.62
C MET A 36 7.98 -6.75 10.73
N LEU A 37 7.49 -7.86 10.19
CA LEU A 37 6.27 -7.89 9.39
C LEU A 37 5.05 -7.39 10.17
N ASN A 38 4.82 -7.89 11.39
CA ASN A 38 3.73 -7.40 12.25
C ASN A 38 3.83 -5.89 12.48
N ASN A 39 5.02 -5.37 12.77
CA ASN A 39 5.22 -3.94 12.98
C ASN A 39 4.89 -3.11 11.73
N GLN A 40 5.32 -3.57 10.54
CA GLN A 40 5.01 -2.86 9.29
C GLN A 40 3.53 -2.93 8.93
N ILE A 41 2.86 -4.06 9.22
CA ILE A 41 1.41 -4.18 9.07
C ILE A 41 0.68 -3.17 9.94
N ILE A 42 1.04 -3.07 11.23
CA ILE A 42 0.43 -2.11 12.15
C ILE A 42 0.62 -0.68 11.66
N LYS A 43 1.82 -0.33 11.17
CA LYS A 43 2.09 1.00 10.60
C LYS A 43 1.26 1.27 9.35
N TYR A 44 1.15 0.31 8.44
CA TYR A 44 0.34 0.45 7.24
C TYR A 44 -1.14 0.63 7.57
N LEU A 45 -1.71 -0.18 8.47
CA LEU A 45 -3.10 -0.03 8.90
C LEU A 45 -3.35 1.33 9.57
N ALA A 46 -2.42 1.79 10.41
CA ALA A 46 -2.51 3.13 10.99
C ALA A 46 -2.41 4.25 9.93
N ALA A 47 -1.65 4.05 8.86
CA ALA A 47 -1.57 4.97 7.74
C ALA A 47 -2.87 4.99 6.92
N PHE A 48 -3.43 3.82 6.63
CA PHE A 48 -4.73 3.66 5.98
C PHE A 48 -5.82 4.44 6.72
N ASP A 49 -6.00 4.17 8.02
CA ASP A 49 -6.98 4.86 8.88
C ASP A 49 -6.76 6.37 8.93
N ARG A 50 -5.50 6.80 9.00
CA ARG A 50 -5.13 8.23 9.04
C ARG A 50 -5.49 8.93 7.73
N CYS A 51 -5.18 8.30 6.59
CA CYS A 51 -5.47 8.86 5.27
C CYS A 51 -6.97 8.90 4.99
N GLU A 52 -7.72 7.88 5.41
CA GLU A 52 -9.18 7.87 5.33
C GLU A 52 -9.81 8.97 6.20
N LYS A 53 -9.41 9.07 7.47
CA LYS A 53 -9.89 10.15 8.36
C LYS A 53 -9.58 11.53 7.82
N ALA A 54 -8.39 11.73 7.28
CA ALA A 54 -8.01 13.00 6.66
C ALA A 54 -8.90 13.36 5.47
N ALA A 55 -9.34 12.36 4.69
CA ALA A 55 -10.28 12.57 3.59
C ALA A 55 -11.67 12.99 4.10
N LEU A 56 -12.22 12.27 5.09
CA LEU A 56 -13.56 12.49 5.63
C LEU A 56 -13.69 13.79 6.45
N GLN A 57 -12.60 14.25 7.06
CA GLN A 57 -12.58 15.48 7.86
C GLN A 57 -12.24 16.73 7.05
N ARG A 58 -11.84 16.56 5.78
CA ARG A 58 -11.48 17.68 4.92
C ARG A 58 -12.73 18.50 4.61
N SER A 59 -12.62 19.83 4.70
CA SER A 59 -13.66 20.73 4.22
C SER A 59 -13.86 20.55 2.70
N LEU A 60 -15.06 20.87 2.22
CA LEU A 60 -15.33 20.94 0.77
C LEU A 60 -14.35 21.90 0.06
N PRO A 61 -14.11 21.69 -1.25
CA PRO A 61 -13.26 22.59 -2.01
C PRO A 61 -13.91 23.97 -2.18
N GLU A 62 -13.12 24.94 -2.61
CA GLU A 62 -13.62 26.27 -2.97
C GLU A 62 -14.64 26.19 -4.11
N GLN A 63 -15.56 27.16 -4.17
CA GLN A 63 -16.64 27.17 -5.15
C GLN A 63 -16.13 27.11 -6.60
N ALA A 64 -14.98 27.71 -6.90
CA ALA A 64 -14.37 27.64 -8.23
C ALA A 64 -14.11 26.20 -8.70
N VAL A 65 -13.74 25.29 -7.78
CA VAL A 65 -13.54 23.87 -8.09
C VAL A 65 -14.88 23.19 -8.40
N ILE A 66 -15.92 23.49 -7.62
CA ILE A 66 -17.27 22.97 -7.83
C ILE A 66 -17.82 23.44 -9.17
N ASP A 67 -17.64 24.73 -9.49
CA ASP A 67 -18.08 25.31 -10.76
C ASP A 67 -17.35 24.65 -11.94
N THR A 68 -16.03 24.44 -11.86
CA THR A 68 -15.27 23.72 -12.90
C THR A 68 -15.73 22.27 -13.07
N LEU A 69 -16.04 21.56 -11.97
CA LEU A 69 -16.62 20.21 -12.05
C LEU A 69 -17.97 20.24 -12.77
N MET A 70 -18.78 21.28 -12.60
CA MET A 70 -20.08 21.41 -13.25
C MET A 70 -20.01 21.77 -14.75
N GLU A 71 -18.83 22.12 -15.28
CA GLU A 71 -18.65 22.40 -16.72
C GLU A 71 -18.64 21.13 -17.59
N VAL A 72 -18.45 19.96 -16.98
CA VAL A 72 -18.45 18.65 -17.66
C VAL A 72 -19.67 17.82 -17.26
N ASP A 73 -19.94 16.73 -17.98
CA ASP A 73 -21.06 15.84 -17.66
C ASP A 73 -20.85 15.04 -16.37
N ASP A 74 -21.94 14.51 -15.81
CA ASP A 74 -21.96 13.81 -14.52
C ASP A 74 -21.10 12.55 -14.51
N HIS A 75 -20.97 11.85 -15.65
CA HIS A 75 -20.10 10.68 -15.74
C HIS A 75 -18.62 11.09 -15.68
N THR A 76 -18.25 12.17 -16.36
CA THR A 76 -16.89 12.75 -16.29
C THR A 76 -16.57 13.24 -14.88
N GLN A 77 -17.52 13.93 -14.21
CA GLN A 77 -17.38 14.35 -12.80
C GLN A 77 -17.09 13.16 -11.88
N LEU A 78 -17.93 12.13 -11.93
CA LEU A 78 -17.82 10.93 -11.10
C LEU A 78 -16.49 10.22 -11.36
N SER A 79 -16.16 9.99 -12.63
CA SER A 79 -14.94 9.29 -13.05
C SER A 79 -13.69 10.01 -12.55
N PHE A 80 -13.64 11.34 -12.67
CA PHE A 80 -12.54 12.15 -12.16
C PHE A 80 -12.42 12.06 -10.65
N LEU A 81 -13.52 12.30 -9.91
CA LEU A 81 -13.50 12.33 -8.45
C LEU A 81 -13.11 10.96 -7.86
N LEU A 82 -13.61 9.86 -8.42
CA LEU A 82 -13.23 8.51 -8.01
C LEU A 82 -11.74 8.22 -8.28
N ALA A 83 -11.25 8.50 -9.49
CA ALA A 83 -9.87 8.21 -9.83
C ALA A 83 -8.87 9.05 -9.03
N VAL A 84 -9.18 10.33 -8.84
CA VAL A 84 -8.28 11.27 -8.16
C VAL A 84 -8.31 11.12 -6.65
N SER A 85 -9.47 10.79 -6.05
CA SER A 85 -9.55 10.44 -4.63
C SER A 85 -8.73 9.19 -4.33
N PHE A 86 -8.85 8.15 -5.17
CA PHE A 86 -8.01 6.94 -5.06
C PHE A 86 -6.52 7.27 -5.18
N LYS A 87 -6.13 8.05 -6.21
CA LYS A 87 -4.73 8.49 -6.41
C LYS A 87 -4.19 9.24 -5.19
N ALA A 88 -4.98 10.13 -4.59
CA ALA A 88 -4.59 10.91 -3.43
C ALA A 88 -4.44 10.04 -2.16
N ARG A 89 -5.37 9.11 -1.90
CA ARG A 89 -5.29 8.14 -0.79
C ARG A 89 -4.08 7.21 -0.96
N SER A 90 -3.92 6.62 -2.15
CA SER A 90 -2.76 5.76 -2.47
C SER A 90 -1.43 6.49 -2.28
N LYS A 91 -1.34 7.77 -2.66
CA LYS A 91 -0.15 8.60 -2.41
C LYS A 91 0.11 8.84 -0.92
N CYS A 92 -0.96 9.02 -0.14
CA CYS A 92 -0.88 9.23 1.31
C CYS A 92 -0.36 7.99 2.06
N GLU A 93 -0.78 6.79 1.65
CA GLU A 93 -0.39 5.51 2.27
C GLU A 93 0.94 4.95 1.75
N ARG A 94 1.44 5.49 0.63
CA ARG A 94 2.59 4.96 -0.11
C ARG A 94 3.85 4.72 0.74
N PRO A 95 4.25 5.59 1.67
CA PRO A 95 5.48 5.37 2.44
C PRO A 95 5.42 4.07 3.25
N GLU A 96 4.36 3.88 4.04
CA GLU A 96 4.18 2.69 4.87
C GLU A 96 3.89 1.44 4.02
N LEU A 97 3.15 1.56 2.92
CA LEU A 97 2.93 0.45 1.99
C LEU A 97 4.25 -0.01 1.34
N THR A 98 5.16 0.90 1.05
CA THR A 98 6.47 0.58 0.45
C THR A 98 7.34 -0.22 1.43
N GLU A 99 7.41 0.21 2.69
CA GLU A 99 8.14 -0.50 3.75
C GLU A 99 7.56 -1.89 4.03
N LEU A 100 6.24 -2.00 4.05
CA LEU A 100 5.54 -3.29 4.16
C LEU A 100 5.88 -4.20 2.96
N SER A 101 5.84 -3.67 1.73
CA SER A 101 6.16 -4.42 0.52
C SER A 101 7.59 -4.96 0.52
N TYR A 102 8.55 -4.14 0.96
CA TYR A 102 9.93 -4.55 1.10
C TYR A 102 10.09 -5.66 2.14
N THR A 103 9.41 -5.54 3.28
CA THR A 103 9.44 -6.53 4.35
C THR A 103 8.83 -7.86 3.91
N ILE A 104 7.72 -7.84 3.18
CA ILE A 104 7.11 -9.05 2.58
C ILE A 104 8.07 -9.71 1.60
N LEU A 105 8.72 -8.92 0.72
CA LEU A 105 9.70 -9.44 -0.23
C LEU A 105 10.86 -10.16 0.47
N LEU A 106 11.41 -9.58 1.54
CA LEU A 106 12.44 -10.22 2.35
C LEU A 106 11.93 -11.51 3.01
N ALA A 107 10.72 -11.49 3.58
CA ALA A 107 10.14 -12.65 4.21
C ALA A 107 9.96 -13.82 3.23
N LYS A 108 9.54 -13.55 2.00
CA LYS A 108 9.36 -14.58 0.94
C LYS A 108 10.66 -15.28 0.52
N GLN A 109 11.83 -14.79 0.92
CA GLN A 109 13.13 -15.44 0.67
C GLN A 109 13.55 -16.42 1.78
N LEU A 110 12.77 -16.52 2.86
CA LEU A 110 13.09 -17.33 4.04
C LEU A 110 12.17 -18.55 4.16
N ASP A 111 12.61 -19.55 4.94
CA ASP A 111 11.76 -20.66 5.36
C ASP A 111 10.86 -20.19 6.52
N LEU A 112 9.62 -19.81 6.18
CA LEU A 112 8.69 -19.16 7.09
C LEU A 112 7.81 -20.17 7.83
N LYS A 113 7.50 -19.85 9.10
CA LYS A 113 6.45 -20.57 9.84
C LYS A 113 5.08 -20.34 9.17
N PRO A 114 4.16 -21.32 9.20
CA PRO A 114 2.82 -21.20 8.59
C PRO A 114 2.07 -19.94 9.01
N LYS A 115 2.12 -19.58 10.29
CA LYS A 115 1.50 -18.35 10.81
C LYS A 115 2.00 -17.06 10.13
N THR A 116 3.28 -17.01 9.75
CA THR A 116 3.84 -15.85 9.04
C THR A 116 3.35 -15.83 7.58
N LEU A 117 3.20 -16.98 6.94
CA LEU A 117 2.63 -17.07 5.60
C LEU A 117 1.17 -16.61 5.58
N GLU A 118 0.35 -17.09 6.52
CA GLU A 118 -1.05 -16.66 6.68
C GLU A 118 -1.18 -15.15 6.88
N LEU A 119 -0.25 -14.56 7.66
CA LEU A 119 -0.19 -13.13 7.88
C LEU A 119 0.13 -12.36 6.59
N ILE A 120 1.09 -12.84 5.79
CA ILE A 120 1.44 -12.27 4.48
C ILE A 120 0.21 -12.34 3.56
N GLU A 121 -0.39 -13.51 3.40
CA GLU A 121 -1.55 -13.70 2.51
C GLU A 121 -2.71 -12.78 2.89
N SER A 122 -2.98 -12.65 4.20
CA SER A 122 -4.05 -11.78 4.71
C SER A 122 -3.80 -10.32 4.38
N ILE A 123 -2.56 -9.83 4.57
CA ILE A 123 -2.26 -8.43 4.28
C ILE A 123 -2.15 -8.15 2.79
N GLU A 124 -1.69 -9.11 1.99
CA GLU A 124 -1.56 -8.93 0.54
C GLU A 124 -2.92 -8.67 -0.12
N GLY A 125 -3.97 -9.35 0.33
CA GLY A 125 -5.34 -9.12 -0.17
C GLY A 125 -5.88 -7.73 0.15
N LEU A 126 -5.45 -7.13 1.28
CA LEU A 126 -5.86 -5.79 1.68
C LEU A 126 -5.01 -4.70 0.99
N ALA A 127 -3.70 -4.87 1.00
CA ALA A 127 -2.73 -3.85 0.63
C ALA A 127 -2.54 -3.72 -0.90
N TYR A 128 -2.80 -4.80 -1.66
CA TYR A 128 -2.54 -4.86 -3.10
C TYR A 128 -3.81 -5.11 -3.91
N SER A 129 -4.80 -4.23 -3.77
CA SER A 129 -6.04 -4.35 -4.53
C SER A 129 -5.80 -4.20 -6.04
N THR A 130 -6.54 -4.99 -6.83
CA THR A 130 -6.57 -4.85 -8.30
C THR A 130 -7.29 -3.58 -8.75
N GLU A 131 -7.94 -2.87 -7.83
CA GLU A 131 -8.66 -1.63 -8.09
C GLU A 131 -7.75 -0.51 -8.57
N ALA A 132 -6.47 -0.52 -8.21
CA ALA A 132 -5.51 0.47 -8.68
C ALA A 132 -5.45 0.54 -10.22
N LEU A 133 -5.49 -0.61 -10.89
CA LEU A 133 -5.51 -0.67 -12.36
C LEU A 133 -6.82 -0.13 -12.94
N ARG A 134 -7.94 -0.38 -12.25
CA ARG A 134 -9.25 0.13 -12.65
C ARG A 134 -9.27 1.65 -12.59
N PHE A 135 -8.82 2.26 -11.49
CA PHE A 135 -8.80 3.71 -11.35
C PHE A 135 -7.80 4.39 -12.28
N TYR A 136 -6.66 3.74 -12.54
CA TYR A 136 -5.72 4.23 -13.57
C TYR A 136 -6.37 4.28 -14.95
N ARG A 137 -7.13 3.23 -15.32
CA ARG A 137 -7.85 3.19 -16.60
C ARG A 137 -8.90 4.29 -16.68
N ILE A 138 -9.73 4.43 -15.66
CA ILE A 138 -10.74 5.50 -15.57
C ILE A 138 -10.08 6.87 -15.74
N TYR A 139 -8.95 7.11 -15.06
CA TYR A 139 -8.22 8.36 -15.18
C TYR A 139 -7.72 8.61 -16.61
N SER A 140 -7.20 7.58 -17.28
CA SER A 140 -6.66 7.69 -18.64
C SER A 140 -7.70 7.94 -19.73
N GLU A 141 -8.97 7.68 -19.44
CA GLU A 141 -10.09 7.90 -20.36
C GLU A 141 -10.68 9.31 -20.25
N LEU A 142 -10.27 10.10 -19.24
CA LEU A 142 -10.73 11.47 -19.05
C LEU A 142 -10.10 12.43 -20.07
N PRO A 143 -10.80 13.50 -20.48
CA PRO A 143 -10.23 14.51 -21.36
C PRO A 143 -8.98 15.16 -20.75
N GLU A 144 -7.87 15.17 -21.49
CA GLU A 144 -6.58 15.70 -21.02
C GLU A 144 -6.67 17.16 -20.57
N ALA A 145 -7.38 18.01 -21.33
CA ALA A 145 -7.57 19.42 -20.98
C ALA A 145 -8.28 19.59 -19.64
N PHE A 146 -9.27 18.73 -19.34
CA PHE A 146 -9.99 18.74 -18.08
C PHE A 146 -9.09 18.28 -16.93
N ILE A 147 -8.30 17.23 -17.13
CA ILE A 147 -7.30 16.78 -16.15
C ILE A 147 -6.34 17.94 -15.82
N ILE A 148 -5.76 18.58 -16.84
CA ILE A 148 -4.78 19.66 -16.65
C ILE A 148 -5.39 20.82 -15.88
N GLN A 149 -6.62 21.22 -16.21
CA GLN A 149 -7.34 22.27 -15.49
C GLN A 149 -7.54 21.89 -14.02
N MET A 150 -7.97 20.66 -13.76
CA MET A 150 -8.29 20.21 -12.41
C MET A 150 -7.05 19.96 -11.55
N GLU A 151 -5.93 19.49 -12.12
CA GLU A 151 -4.68 19.28 -11.38
C GLU A 151 -4.02 20.59 -10.88
N GLN A 152 -4.48 21.75 -11.37
CA GLN A 152 -4.07 23.06 -10.84
C GLN A 152 -4.62 23.32 -9.44
N PHE A 153 -5.73 22.70 -9.07
CA PHE A 153 -6.31 22.89 -7.75
C PHE A 153 -5.55 22.07 -6.70
N GLU A 154 -4.95 22.77 -5.72
CA GLU A 154 -4.26 22.15 -4.58
C GLU A 154 -5.15 21.16 -3.81
N TYR A 155 -6.47 21.35 -3.90
CA TYR A 155 -7.46 20.52 -3.22
C TYR A 155 -7.25 19.03 -3.49
N PHE A 156 -6.98 18.65 -4.75
CA PHE A 156 -6.86 17.26 -5.18
C PHE A 156 -5.50 16.61 -4.89
N LYS A 157 -4.54 17.34 -4.34
CA LYS A 157 -3.18 16.80 -4.05
C LYS A 157 -3.10 15.95 -2.78
N THR A 158 -4.16 15.95 -1.98
CA THR A 158 -4.25 15.29 -0.68
C THR A 158 -5.62 14.60 -0.55
N PRO A 159 -5.77 13.57 0.31
CA PRO A 159 -7.02 12.81 0.43
C PRO A 159 -8.24 13.70 0.67
N PHE A 160 -9.36 13.35 0.04
CA PHE A 160 -10.66 14.05 0.14
C PHE A 160 -11.81 13.04 -0.02
N ASP A 161 -13.01 13.44 0.41
CA ASP A 161 -14.24 12.67 0.24
C ASP A 161 -14.94 13.07 -1.08
N GLU A 162 -14.85 12.20 -2.08
CA GLU A 162 -15.51 12.32 -3.37
C GLU A 162 -17.03 12.37 -3.27
N ARG A 163 -17.64 11.67 -2.31
CA ARG A 163 -19.11 11.64 -2.16
C ARG A 163 -19.60 12.97 -1.62
N ALA A 164 -18.91 13.55 -0.66
CA ALA A 164 -19.24 14.88 -0.13
C ALA A 164 -19.23 15.95 -1.24
N ILE A 165 -18.30 15.85 -2.19
CA ILE A 165 -18.23 16.77 -3.35
C ILE A 165 -19.40 16.53 -4.31
N LEU A 166 -19.70 15.28 -4.64
CA LEU A 166 -20.85 14.93 -5.49
C LEU A 166 -22.16 15.44 -4.90
N GLU A 167 -22.40 15.22 -3.60
CA GLU A 167 -23.57 15.75 -2.90
C GLU A 167 -23.62 17.29 -2.91
N SER A 168 -22.46 17.96 -2.82
CA SER A 168 -22.39 19.41 -2.93
C SER A 168 -22.75 19.91 -4.33
N ILE A 169 -22.31 19.20 -5.37
CA ILE A 169 -22.67 19.50 -6.76
C ILE A 169 -24.18 19.32 -6.97
N GLU A 170 -24.76 18.23 -6.50
CA GLU A 170 -26.20 17.95 -6.59
C GLU A 170 -27.03 19.07 -5.93
N LYS A 171 -26.70 19.44 -4.69
CA LYS A 171 -27.37 20.56 -3.98
C LYS A 171 -27.24 21.89 -4.72
N THR A 172 -26.10 22.14 -5.37
CA THR A 172 -25.88 23.36 -6.16
C THR A 172 -26.73 23.37 -7.43
N LYS A 173 -26.99 22.21 -8.04
CA LYS A 173 -27.89 22.07 -9.19
C LYS A 173 -29.36 22.28 -8.81
N GLU A 174 -29.79 21.81 -7.63
CA GLU A 174 -31.17 21.95 -7.14
C GLU A 174 -31.53 23.36 -6.67
N GLY A 175 -30.54 24.15 -6.23
CA GLY A 175 -30.72 25.53 -5.78
C GLY A 175 -30.64 26.61 -6.87
N LYS A 176 -30.39 26.22 -8.12
CA LYS A 176 -30.41 27.09 -9.31
C LYS A 176 -31.74 26.96 -10.04
#